data_AF-A0A1Y3XCP9-F1
#
_entry.id   AF-A0A1Y3XCP9-F1
#
_cell.length_a   1.000
_cell.length_b   1.000
_cell.length_c   1.000
_cell.angle_alpha   90.00
_cell.angle_beta   90.00
_cell.angle_gamma   90.00
#
_symmetry.space_group_name_H-M   'P 1'
#
loop_
_entity.id
_entity.type
_entity.pdbx_description
1 polymer ?
#
loop_
_entity_poly.entity_id
_entity_poly.type
_entity_poly.pdbx_seq_one_letter_code
_entity_poly.pdbx_strand_id
1 'polypeptide(L)'
;MRCFQGAGAGILQPARPARRLHPGQPAGCSGERAHGGHRPAPAGHALLRGDDRCERRSVAGGRLRRLVRCGHPLHRRRLLSGGPVTGETRAWLAAQADPAYRDFQHKLMPGVENYLGVRLPLLRKAAAELAKGDWSAELAAPDETFEEVLLRGMLIGKAKMDSAARLELVRQFVPCIDNWAVCDSFCAGLRDARIYKEEYFELIQQCAGSDREFEARFAAVLLLTHFNRPEELDRCFEAYRLIRQPDYYAWMGVAWGYSVFAVTDFEKTIAAMETAQLPDVVWNKALQKMRESYRIAPEQKNWAAQHGRGQRGRKQHE
;
A
#
# COMPACT_ATOMS: atom_id res chain seq x y z
N MET A 1 -54.78 -40.17 -25.59
CA MET A 1 -54.52 -40.19 -27.05
C MET A 1 -53.02 -40.14 -27.29
N ARG A 2 -52.63 -40.67 -28.44
CA ARG A 2 -51.28 -41.00 -28.92
C ARG A 2 -50.47 -39.77 -29.37
N CYS A 3 -49.16 -39.98 -29.53
CA CYS A 3 -48.18 -39.06 -30.11
C CYS A 3 -48.31 -38.94 -31.64
N PHE A 4 -47.85 -37.82 -32.20
CA PHE A 4 -47.23 -37.61 -33.53
C PHE A 4 -46.53 -36.22 -33.46
N GLN A 5 -45.22 -36.04 -33.66
CA GLN A 5 -44.40 -36.17 -34.88
C GLN A 5 -44.92 -35.39 -36.10
N GLY A 6 -44.08 -34.53 -36.68
CA GLY A 6 -44.34 -33.83 -37.95
C GLY A 6 -43.36 -32.69 -38.22
N ALA A 7 -42.28 -32.96 -38.96
CA ALA A 7 -41.41 -31.94 -39.55
C ALA A 7 -41.81 -31.68 -41.01
N GLY A 8 -41.50 -30.49 -41.55
CA GLY A 8 -41.73 -30.18 -42.96
C GLY A 8 -41.05 -28.88 -43.39
N ALA A 9 -40.16 -28.96 -44.39
CA ALA A 9 -39.44 -27.83 -44.96
C ALA A 9 -40.17 -27.25 -46.20
N GLY A 10 -39.90 -25.99 -46.53
CA GLY A 10 -40.40 -25.34 -47.74
C GLY A 10 -39.49 -24.18 -48.18
N ILE A 11 -38.92 -24.28 -49.38
CA ILE A 11 -37.98 -23.31 -49.98
C ILE A 11 -38.72 -22.56 -51.09
N LEU A 12 -38.58 -21.22 -51.19
CA LEU A 12 -38.43 -20.51 -52.48
C LEU A 12 -38.06 -19.01 -52.33
N GLN A 13 -37.07 -18.56 -53.10
CA GLN A 13 -36.89 -17.16 -53.55
C GLN A 13 -37.11 -17.11 -55.07
N PRO A 14 -37.61 -15.98 -55.63
CA PRO A 14 -36.79 -15.11 -56.51
C PRO A 14 -36.98 -13.60 -56.17
N ALA A 15 -36.25 -12.58 -56.68
CA ALA A 15 -35.00 -12.48 -57.46
C ALA A 15 -34.43 -11.01 -57.36
N ARG A 16 -33.53 -10.58 -58.27
CA ARG A 16 -33.05 -9.19 -58.48
C ARG A 16 -33.27 -8.76 -59.96
N PRO A 17 -33.21 -7.46 -60.29
CA PRO A 17 -32.02 -6.83 -60.91
C PRO A 17 -31.65 -5.45 -60.26
N ALA A 18 -30.44 -4.86 -60.25
CA ALA A 18 -29.41 -4.55 -61.27
C ALA A 18 -29.82 -3.39 -62.24
N ARG A 19 -29.02 -2.36 -62.62
CA ARG A 19 -27.57 -2.03 -62.47
C ARG A 19 -27.24 -0.57 -62.98
N ARG A 20 -25.99 -0.10 -62.82
CA ARG A 20 -25.26 1.10 -63.41
C ARG A 20 -25.36 2.43 -62.62
N LEU A 21 -24.32 3.22 -62.26
CA LEU A 21 -23.02 3.69 -62.88
C LEU A 21 -23.23 4.82 -63.91
N HIS A 22 -22.51 5.97 -63.99
CA HIS A 22 -21.17 6.50 -63.62
C HIS A 22 -21.20 8.08 -63.70
N PRO A 23 -20.11 8.90 -63.76
CA PRO A 23 -18.80 8.98 -63.04
C PRO A 23 -18.43 10.42 -62.51
N GLY A 24 -17.27 10.60 -61.85
CA GLY A 24 -16.64 11.93 -61.60
C GLY A 24 -15.51 11.93 -60.55
N GLN A 25 -14.33 12.47 -60.89
CA GLN A 25 -13.07 12.52 -60.10
C GLN A 25 -12.33 13.86 -60.40
N PRO A 26 -11.21 14.26 -59.73
CA PRO A 26 -10.59 13.83 -58.45
C PRO A 26 -10.04 15.00 -57.56
N ALA A 27 -9.23 14.65 -56.56
CA ALA A 27 -8.07 15.37 -55.96
C ALA A 27 -8.25 16.21 -54.66
N GLY A 28 -7.30 15.99 -53.73
CA GLY A 28 -7.14 16.77 -52.48
C GLY A 28 -6.63 15.95 -51.29
N CYS A 29 -5.31 15.87 -51.09
CA CYS A 29 -4.72 15.18 -49.93
C CYS A 29 -4.83 16.00 -48.64
N SER A 30 -4.99 15.36 -47.47
CA SER A 30 -4.23 15.67 -46.23
C SER A 30 -4.65 14.83 -45.00
N GLY A 31 -3.72 14.04 -44.47
CA GLY A 31 -3.45 13.91 -43.02
C GLY A 31 -4.48 13.23 -42.11
N GLU A 32 -4.33 11.92 -41.90
CA GLU A 32 -4.91 11.21 -40.75
C GLU A 32 -4.34 11.70 -39.41
N ARG A 33 -5.19 11.86 -38.39
CA ARG A 33 -4.86 11.56 -36.98
C ARG A 33 -6.07 10.95 -36.27
N ALA A 34 -6.00 9.65 -36.00
CA ALA A 34 -7.00 8.96 -35.17
C ALA A 34 -6.80 9.30 -33.68
N HIS A 35 -7.90 9.55 -32.97
CA HIS A 35 -7.88 9.70 -31.52
C HIS A 35 -7.69 8.34 -30.82
N GLY A 36 -6.46 8.05 -30.38
CA GLY A 36 -6.17 6.92 -29.50
C GLY A 36 -6.39 7.30 -28.02
N GLY A 37 -7.40 6.72 -27.38
CA GLY A 37 -7.67 6.96 -25.96
C GLY A 37 -6.64 6.32 -25.02
N HIS A 38 -5.91 7.14 -24.25
CA HIS A 38 -4.99 6.63 -23.22
C HIS A 38 -5.73 6.26 -21.93
N ARG A 39 -5.79 4.96 -21.62
CA ARG A 39 -5.99 4.47 -20.25
C ARG A 39 -4.62 4.45 -19.53
N PRO A 40 -4.49 5.00 -18.31
CA PRO A 40 -3.28 4.81 -17.52
C PRO A 40 -3.23 3.41 -16.90
N ALA A 41 -2.06 2.76 -16.93
CA ALA A 41 -1.86 1.42 -16.40
C ALA A 41 -1.62 1.42 -14.87
N PRO A 42 -2.08 0.41 -14.12
CA PRO A 42 -1.90 0.33 -12.67
C PRO A 42 -0.60 -0.40 -12.28
N ALA A 43 0.47 0.34 -11.95
CA ALA A 43 1.71 -0.26 -11.46
C ALA A 43 2.33 0.53 -10.28
N GLY A 44 1.81 0.31 -9.09
CA GLY A 44 2.53 0.67 -7.86
C GLY A 44 3.59 -0.39 -7.55
N HIS A 45 4.83 -0.19 -7.99
CA HIS A 45 6.06 -0.78 -7.40
C HIS A 45 7.30 0.05 -7.79
N ALA A 46 7.43 1.24 -7.20
CA ALA A 46 8.74 1.85 -7.05
C ALA A 46 9.49 1.08 -5.95
N LEU A 47 10.66 0.51 -6.26
CA LEU A 47 11.50 -0.10 -5.24
C LEU A 47 11.99 0.97 -4.27
N LEU A 48 11.78 0.74 -2.96
CA LEU A 48 12.38 1.52 -1.89
C LEU A 48 13.90 1.31 -1.89
N ARG A 49 14.66 2.20 -2.54
CA ARG A 49 16.07 2.42 -2.19
C ARG A 49 16.14 3.48 -1.10
N GLY A 50 15.93 3.05 0.15
CA GLY A 50 16.24 3.89 1.31
C GLY A 50 17.73 3.80 1.62
N ASP A 51 18.49 4.85 1.30
CA ASP A 51 19.92 4.98 1.64
C ASP A 51 20.10 6.12 2.68
N ASP A 52 19.31 6.07 3.76
CA ASP A 52 19.39 7.04 4.89
C ASP A 52 20.65 6.73 5.74
N ARG A 53 21.80 7.30 5.35
CA ARG A 53 23.05 7.21 6.12
C ARG A 53 22.93 7.97 7.44
N CYS A 54 23.02 7.25 8.55
CA CYS A 54 23.07 7.83 9.88
C CYS A 54 24.43 8.53 10.13
N GLU A 55 24.48 9.85 9.98
CA GLU A 55 25.64 10.65 10.41
C GLU A 55 25.78 10.63 11.94
N ARG A 56 26.79 9.92 12.44
CA ARG A 56 27.16 9.97 13.86
C ARG A 56 27.86 11.30 14.17
N ARG A 57 27.22 12.18 14.94
CA ARG A 57 27.94 13.23 15.69
C ARG A 57 28.19 12.78 17.12
N SER A 58 29.46 12.73 17.50
CA SER A 58 29.89 12.53 18.88
C SER A 58 29.68 13.81 19.67
N VAL A 59 28.99 13.71 20.81
CA VAL A 59 29.01 14.75 21.87
C VAL A 59 29.28 14.04 23.19
N ALA A 60 30.40 14.39 23.82
CA ALA A 60 30.82 13.81 25.08
C ALA A 60 30.23 14.56 26.28
N GLY A 61 29.96 13.83 27.36
CA GLY A 61 29.96 14.37 28.73
C GLY A 61 28.60 14.77 29.32
N GLY A 62 28.12 13.95 30.27
CA GLY A 62 27.44 14.49 31.46
C GLY A 62 26.09 13.87 31.86
N ARG A 63 26.11 13.15 32.99
CA ARG A 63 24.96 12.82 33.88
C ARG A 63 23.91 11.86 33.32
N LEU A 64 24.12 10.57 33.60
CA LEU A 64 23.05 9.57 33.65
C LEU A 64 21.91 10.04 34.58
N ARG A 65 20.67 10.08 34.08
CA ARG A 65 19.47 9.94 34.91
C ARG A 65 18.48 8.97 34.27
N ARG A 66 18.35 7.81 34.91
CA ARG A 66 17.32 6.75 34.77
C ARG A 66 16.90 6.39 33.35
N LEU A 67 17.41 5.26 32.87
CA LEU A 67 16.66 4.42 31.93
C LEU A 67 15.28 4.15 32.53
N VAL A 68 14.22 4.52 31.81
CA VAL A 68 12.91 3.88 31.99
C VAL A 68 13.05 2.46 31.46
N ARG A 69 13.07 1.48 32.37
CA ARG A 69 12.93 0.07 32.00
C ARG A 69 11.50 -0.15 31.50
N CYS A 70 11.29 -0.08 30.19
CA CYS A 70 10.13 -0.73 29.58
C CYS A 70 10.35 -2.24 29.65
N GLY A 71 9.84 -2.84 30.73
CA GLY A 71 9.99 -4.26 31.00
C GLY A 71 8.97 -5.12 30.25
N HIS A 72 9.44 -6.28 29.82
CA HIS A 72 8.70 -7.50 29.47
C HIS A 72 8.03 -7.61 28.08
N PRO A 73 8.55 -8.50 27.21
CA PRO A 73 7.87 -8.93 25.98
C PRO A 73 6.86 -10.05 26.30
N LEU A 74 5.79 -9.74 27.05
CA LEU A 74 4.79 -10.75 27.45
C LEU A 74 3.35 -10.25 27.40
N HIS A 75 2.85 -9.98 26.18
CA HIS A 75 1.44 -10.20 25.86
C HIS A 75 1.24 -10.83 24.48
N ARG A 76 1.74 -12.08 24.33
CA ARG A 76 1.15 -13.08 23.42
C ARG A 76 -0.27 -13.41 23.91
N ARG A 77 -1.21 -12.47 23.79
CA ARG A 77 -2.60 -12.67 24.17
C ARG A 77 -3.27 -13.50 23.07
N ARG A 78 -3.26 -14.81 23.27
CA ARG A 78 -3.88 -15.90 22.49
C ARG A 78 -4.97 -15.42 21.50
N LEU A 79 -4.52 -15.00 20.32
CA LEU A 79 -5.33 -14.74 19.13
C LEU A 79 -5.10 -15.90 18.18
N LEU A 80 -6.19 -16.52 17.72
CA LEU A 80 -6.23 -17.73 16.89
C LEU A 80 -5.59 -18.97 17.55
N SER A 81 -6.42 -19.80 18.18
CA SER A 81 -6.06 -21.19 18.51
C SER A 81 -6.24 -22.07 17.27
N GLY A 82 -5.31 -22.00 16.33
CA GLY A 82 -5.18 -22.90 15.18
C GLY A 82 -3.83 -23.63 15.17
N GLY A 83 -3.75 -24.74 14.43
CA GLY A 83 -2.52 -25.52 14.23
C GLY A 83 -1.68 -24.98 13.06
N PRO A 84 -0.35 -25.27 13.02
CA PRO A 84 0.68 -24.56 12.23
C PRO A 84 0.33 -24.30 10.77
N VAL A 85 0.85 -23.18 10.21
CA VAL A 85 0.92 -22.97 8.74
C VAL A 85 1.34 -24.28 8.11
N THR A 86 0.62 -24.74 7.08
CA THR A 86 0.67 -26.16 6.71
C THR A 86 2.11 -26.60 6.51
N GLY A 87 2.45 -27.81 6.97
CA GLY A 87 3.85 -28.27 7.01
C GLY A 87 4.55 -28.14 5.65
N GLU A 88 3.78 -28.25 4.57
CA GLU A 88 4.19 -28.00 3.19
C GLU A 88 4.52 -26.52 2.91
N THR A 89 3.65 -25.58 3.26
CA THR A 89 3.90 -24.13 3.09
C THR A 89 5.13 -23.67 3.88
N ARG A 90 5.30 -24.14 5.13
CA ARG A 90 6.50 -23.81 5.93
C ARG A 90 7.77 -24.46 5.38
N ALA A 91 7.71 -25.72 4.96
CA ALA A 91 8.84 -26.38 4.31
C ALA A 91 9.24 -25.68 2.99
N TRP A 92 8.26 -25.21 2.21
CA TRP A 92 8.53 -24.41 1.01
C TRP A 92 9.21 -23.08 1.35
N LEU A 93 8.72 -22.34 2.35
CA LEU A 93 9.36 -21.09 2.79
C LEU A 93 10.81 -21.32 3.24
N ALA A 94 11.07 -22.37 4.02
CA ALA A 94 12.42 -22.75 4.42
C ALA A 94 13.32 -23.10 3.21
N ALA A 95 12.77 -23.75 2.18
CA ALA A 95 13.48 -24.03 0.94
C ALA A 95 13.72 -22.79 0.05
N GLN A 96 13.01 -21.67 0.28
CA GLN A 96 13.25 -20.38 -0.38
C GLN A 96 14.13 -19.41 0.43
N ALA A 97 14.65 -19.85 1.58
CA ALA A 97 15.47 -19.02 2.47
C ALA A 97 16.80 -18.60 1.83
N ASP A 98 17.09 -17.30 1.84
CA ASP A 98 18.35 -16.71 1.41
C ASP A 98 19.04 -16.06 2.63
N PRO A 99 20.07 -16.72 3.23
CA PRO A 99 20.73 -16.20 4.42
C PRO A 99 21.39 -14.82 4.24
N ALA A 100 21.86 -14.50 3.04
CA ALA A 100 22.47 -13.19 2.78
C ALA A 100 21.39 -12.09 2.72
N TYR A 101 20.22 -12.41 2.16
CA TYR A 101 19.06 -11.52 2.18
C TYR A 101 18.44 -11.39 3.58
N ARG A 102 18.37 -12.47 4.35
CA ARG A 102 17.99 -12.48 5.77
C ARG A 102 18.83 -11.51 6.60
N ASP A 103 20.16 -11.62 6.48
CA ASP A 103 21.11 -10.79 7.23
C ASP A 103 21.10 -9.32 6.77
N PHE A 104 20.61 -9.05 5.56
CA PHE A 104 20.30 -7.71 5.09
C PHE A 104 18.98 -7.18 5.68
N GLN A 105 17.90 -7.97 5.67
CA GLN A 105 16.59 -7.58 6.24
C GLN A 105 16.69 -7.28 7.74
N HIS A 106 17.40 -8.12 8.50
CA HIS A 106 17.60 -7.93 9.94
C HIS A 106 18.27 -6.59 10.28
N LYS A 107 19.11 -6.04 9.39
CA LYS A 107 19.73 -4.71 9.56
C LYS A 107 18.75 -3.55 9.31
N LEU A 108 17.68 -3.78 8.55
CA LEU A 108 16.64 -2.77 8.24
C LEU A 108 15.53 -2.70 9.31
N MET A 109 15.37 -3.77 10.11
CA MET A 109 14.30 -3.93 11.09
C MET A 109 14.85 -4.52 12.39
N PRO A 110 15.66 -3.76 13.15
CA PRO A 110 16.17 -4.21 14.43
C PRO A 110 15.01 -4.46 15.42
N GLY A 111 15.01 -5.62 16.06
CA GLY A 111 13.99 -6.01 17.04
C GLY A 111 12.91 -6.98 16.51
N VAL A 112 12.89 -7.24 15.21
CA VAL A 112 12.12 -8.36 14.65
C VAL A 112 13.00 -9.62 14.66
N GLU A 113 12.44 -10.74 15.15
CA GLU A 113 13.11 -12.04 15.24
C GLU A 113 12.56 -13.03 14.20
N ASN A 114 13.13 -14.24 14.13
CA ASN A 114 12.65 -15.35 13.28
C ASN A 114 12.49 -15.03 11.78
N TYR A 115 13.51 -14.45 11.17
CA TYR A 115 13.60 -14.32 9.71
C TYR A 115 14.06 -15.61 9.03
N LEU A 116 13.35 -16.00 7.97
CA LEU A 116 13.82 -17.02 7.00
C LEU A 116 14.69 -16.39 5.90
N GLY A 117 14.40 -15.15 5.49
CA GLY A 117 15.06 -14.51 4.36
C GLY A 117 14.39 -14.81 3.01
N VAL A 118 13.06 -14.89 2.95
CA VAL A 118 12.35 -15.13 1.67
C VAL A 118 12.03 -13.81 0.97
N ARG A 119 12.41 -13.69 -0.31
CA ARG A 119 12.22 -12.45 -1.07
C ARG A 119 10.74 -12.19 -1.38
N LEU A 120 10.30 -10.94 -1.20
CA LEU A 120 8.92 -10.49 -1.37
C LEU A 120 8.21 -10.93 -2.68
N PRO A 121 8.87 -11.01 -3.86
CA PRO A 121 8.24 -11.53 -5.08
C PRO A 121 7.85 -13.01 -4.99
N LEU A 122 8.60 -13.84 -4.25
CA LEU A 122 8.29 -15.25 -4.02
C LEU A 122 7.08 -15.38 -3.10
N LEU A 123 7.03 -14.61 -2.00
CA LEU A 123 5.88 -14.57 -1.09
C LEU A 123 4.57 -14.18 -1.82
N ARG A 124 4.65 -13.20 -2.74
CA ARG A 124 3.49 -12.80 -3.56
C ARG A 124 3.05 -13.88 -4.55
N LYS A 125 3.98 -14.67 -5.08
CA LYS A 125 3.66 -15.83 -5.93
C LYS A 125 2.98 -16.90 -5.08
N ALA A 126 3.54 -17.26 -3.92
CA ALA A 126 2.94 -18.22 -3.00
C ALA A 126 1.51 -17.81 -2.58
N ALA A 127 1.31 -16.56 -2.12
CA ALA A 127 -0.02 -16.05 -1.76
C ALA A 127 -1.03 -16.13 -2.92
N ALA A 128 -0.59 -15.96 -4.17
CA ALA A 128 -1.44 -16.07 -5.35
C ALA A 128 -1.77 -17.51 -5.75
N GLU A 129 -0.92 -18.49 -5.39
CA GLU A 129 -1.21 -19.92 -5.57
C GLU A 129 -2.09 -20.45 -4.42
N LEU A 130 -1.76 -20.14 -3.15
CA LEU A 130 -2.57 -20.53 -1.98
C LEU A 130 -4.01 -20.00 -2.08
N ALA A 131 -4.21 -18.78 -2.61
CA ALA A 131 -5.53 -18.20 -2.87
C ALA A 131 -6.43 -19.00 -3.84
N LYS A 132 -5.89 -20.00 -4.55
CA LYS A 132 -6.64 -20.91 -5.44
C LYS A 132 -7.05 -22.21 -4.75
N GLY A 133 -6.39 -22.59 -3.66
CA GLY A 133 -6.66 -23.80 -2.88
C GLY A 133 -7.52 -23.52 -1.65
N ASP A 134 -7.37 -24.35 -0.62
CA ASP A 134 -7.98 -24.10 0.69
C ASP A 134 -7.18 -23.04 1.47
N TRP A 135 -7.37 -21.79 1.06
CA TRP A 135 -6.83 -20.63 1.76
C TRP A 135 -7.38 -20.47 3.18
N SER A 136 -8.50 -21.13 3.53
CA SER A 136 -9.11 -20.99 4.85
C SER A 136 -8.32 -21.75 5.92
N ALA A 137 -7.83 -22.94 5.57
CA ALA A 137 -6.91 -23.70 6.40
C ALA A 137 -5.58 -22.94 6.64
N GLU A 138 -5.00 -22.33 5.60
CA GLU A 138 -3.77 -21.55 5.69
C GLU A 138 -3.92 -20.28 6.55
N LEU A 139 -5.08 -19.61 6.52
CA LEU A 139 -5.33 -18.43 7.36
C LEU A 139 -5.60 -18.76 8.83
N ALA A 140 -6.13 -19.95 9.14
CA ALA A 140 -6.32 -20.41 10.51
C ALA A 140 -5.00 -20.68 11.25
N ALA A 141 -3.87 -20.69 10.52
CA ALA A 141 -2.67 -21.38 10.93
C ALA A 141 -1.62 -20.39 11.47
N PRO A 142 -1.03 -20.58 12.67
CA PRO A 142 -0.21 -19.60 13.37
C PRO A 142 1.13 -19.36 12.70
N ASP A 143 1.51 -18.08 12.63
CA ASP A 143 2.79 -17.63 12.09
C ASP A 143 3.89 -17.77 13.15
N GLU A 144 5.01 -18.40 12.78
CA GLU A 144 6.21 -18.50 13.62
C GLU A 144 7.37 -17.62 13.13
N THR A 145 7.29 -17.16 11.88
CA THR A 145 8.34 -16.42 11.17
C THR A 145 7.80 -15.13 10.55
N PHE A 146 8.67 -14.14 10.34
CA PHE A 146 8.33 -12.87 9.68
C PHE A 146 7.71 -13.09 8.29
N GLU A 147 8.25 -14.06 7.55
CA GLU A 147 7.77 -14.45 6.23
C GLU A 147 6.36 -15.07 6.24
N GLU A 148 6.00 -15.83 7.28
CA GLU A 148 4.64 -16.37 7.45
C GLU A 148 3.62 -15.24 7.68
N VAL A 149 3.92 -14.27 8.56
CA VAL A 149 3.07 -13.08 8.79
C VAL A 149 2.86 -12.29 7.48
N LEU A 150 3.94 -12.07 6.72
CA LEU A 150 3.86 -11.45 5.39
C LEU A 150 2.98 -12.25 4.41
N LEU A 151 3.16 -13.57 4.38
CA LEU A 151 2.41 -14.46 3.48
C LEU A 151 0.92 -14.44 3.81
N ARG A 152 0.55 -14.52 5.10
CA ARG A 152 -0.83 -14.42 5.59
C ARG A 152 -1.48 -13.11 5.17
N GLY A 153 -0.82 -11.97 5.42
CA GLY A 153 -1.32 -10.66 5.02
C GLY A 153 -1.56 -10.56 3.50
N MET A 154 -0.64 -11.10 2.69
CA MET A 154 -0.83 -11.17 1.23
C MET A 154 -1.97 -12.12 0.83
N LEU A 155 -2.14 -13.24 1.53
CA LEU A 155 -3.21 -14.21 1.26
C LEU A 155 -4.59 -13.59 1.53
N ILE A 156 -4.78 -12.85 2.62
CA ILE A 156 -6.03 -12.09 2.89
C ILE A 156 -6.40 -11.18 1.72
N GLY A 157 -5.43 -10.44 1.16
CA GLY A 157 -5.64 -9.58 -0.01
C GLY A 157 -5.91 -10.32 -1.32
N LYS A 158 -5.53 -11.60 -1.42
CA LYS A 158 -5.62 -12.43 -2.64
C LYS A 158 -6.79 -13.40 -2.68
N ALA A 159 -7.15 -14.00 -1.55
CA ALA A 159 -8.17 -15.02 -1.45
C ALA A 159 -9.56 -14.48 -1.87
N LYS A 160 -10.29 -15.29 -2.63
CA LYS A 160 -11.60 -14.90 -3.19
C LYS A 160 -12.68 -15.13 -2.13
N MET A 161 -13.16 -14.03 -1.55
CA MET A 161 -14.20 -13.98 -0.53
C MET A 161 -15.04 -12.70 -0.71
N ASP A 162 -16.14 -12.57 0.02
CA ASP A 162 -16.90 -11.33 0.11
C ASP A 162 -16.15 -10.24 0.91
N SER A 163 -16.59 -8.98 0.77
CA SER A 163 -15.94 -7.84 1.42
C SER A 163 -16.10 -7.83 2.94
N ALA A 164 -17.21 -8.34 3.48
CA ALA A 164 -17.44 -8.36 4.93
C ALA A 164 -16.51 -9.36 5.63
N ALA A 165 -16.39 -10.58 5.08
CA ALA A 165 -15.44 -11.59 5.55
C ALA A 165 -13.98 -11.10 5.44
N ARG A 166 -13.62 -10.43 4.32
CA ARG A 166 -12.29 -9.84 4.18
C ARG A 166 -12.02 -8.76 5.20
N LEU A 167 -12.95 -7.82 5.38
CA LEU A 167 -12.78 -6.71 6.32
C LEU A 167 -12.67 -7.21 7.76
N GLU A 168 -13.33 -8.32 8.10
CA GLU A 168 -13.17 -8.97 9.39
C GLU A 168 -11.77 -9.60 9.57
N LEU A 169 -11.25 -10.30 8.55
CA LEU A 169 -9.86 -10.76 8.55
C LEU A 169 -8.85 -9.59 8.62
N VAL A 170 -9.17 -8.43 8.02
CA VAL A 170 -8.35 -7.21 8.16
C VAL A 170 -8.36 -6.72 9.62
N ARG A 171 -9.52 -6.64 10.29
CA ARG A 171 -9.62 -6.27 11.71
C ARG A 171 -8.82 -7.21 12.62
N GLN A 172 -8.79 -8.50 12.30
CA GLN A 172 -8.03 -9.50 13.05
C GLN A 172 -6.51 -9.43 12.77
N PHE A 173 -6.12 -9.09 11.54
CA PHE A 173 -4.71 -9.01 11.14
C PHE A 173 -4.02 -7.71 11.56
N VAL A 174 -4.72 -6.56 11.56
CA VAL A 174 -4.14 -5.25 11.94
C VAL A 174 -3.45 -5.27 13.32
N PRO A 175 -4.05 -5.86 14.38
CA PRO A 175 -3.39 -6.06 15.67
C PRO A 175 -2.08 -6.87 15.67
N CYS A 176 -1.83 -7.65 14.62
CA CYS A 176 -0.64 -8.51 14.46
C CYS A 176 0.51 -7.78 13.74
N ILE A 177 0.30 -6.54 13.28
CA ILE A 177 1.34 -5.74 12.62
C ILE A 177 2.27 -5.14 13.68
N ASP A 178 3.54 -5.52 13.64
CA ASP A 178 4.60 -5.08 14.57
C ASP A 178 5.79 -4.40 13.87
N ASN A 179 5.76 -4.28 12.55
CA ASN A 179 6.80 -3.66 11.74
C ASN A 179 6.27 -3.03 10.46
N TRP A 180 7.05 -2.10 9.89
CA TRP A 180 6.67 -1.35 8.69
C TRP A 180 6.56 -2.22 7.43
N ALA A 181 7.35 -3.29 7.30
CA ALA A 181 7.37 -4.10 6.09
C ALA A 181 6.11 -4.97 5.96
N VAL A 182 5.61 -5.50 7.08
CA VAL A 182 4.30 -6.18 7.16
C VAL A 182 3.18 -5.18 6.85
N CYS A 183 3.18 -4.01 7.51
CA CYS A 183 2.19 -2.96 7.29
C CYS A 183 2.06 -2.58 5.81
N ASP A 184 3.16 -2.15 5.20
CA ASP A 184 3.17 -1.61 3.84
C ASP A 184 2.85 -2.69 2.78
N SER A 185 3.30 -3.93 3.01
CA SER A 185 2.99 -5.07 2.15
C SER A 185 1.53 -5.49 2.23
N PHE A 186 0.94 -5.43 3.43
CA PHE A 186 -0.47 -5.74 3.67
C PHE A 186 -1.37 -4.69 3.02
N CYS A 187 -1.15 -3.40 3.28
CA CYS A 187 -1.90 -2.30 2.65
C CYS A 187 -1.89 -2.43 1.12
N ALA A 188 -0.74 -2.69 0.49
CA ALA A 188 -0.62 -2.87 -0.96
C ALA A 188 -1.40 -4.09 -1.54
N GLY A 189 -1.81 -5.02 -0.68
CA GLY A 189 -2.65 -6.18 -1.03
C GLY A 189 -4.15 -5.87 -1.08
N LEU A 190 -4.64 -4.90 -0.29
CA LEU A 190 -6.06 -4.60 -0.07
C LEU A 190 -6.68 -3.75 -1.19
N ARG A 191 -6.63 -4.28 -2.42
CA ARG A 191 -7.04 -3.58 -3.65
C ARG A 191 -8.53 -3.27 -3.71
N ASP A 192 -9.34 -4.05 -3.03
CA ASP A 192 -10.78 -3.91 -2.87
C ASP A 192 -11.18 -2.71 -2.00
N ALA A 193 -10.27 -2.12 -1.21
CA ALA A 193 -10.50 -0.86 -0.52
C ALA A 193 -10.83 0.32 -1.47
N ARG A 194 -10.51 0.18 -2.76
CA ARG A 194 -10.90 1.15 -3.82
C ARG A 194 -12.34 1.00 -4.30
N ILE A 195 -12.99 -0.11 -3.92
CA ILE A 195 -14.37 -0.48 -4.28
C ILE A 195 -15.26 -0.23 -3.06
N TYR A 196 -14.93 -0.86 -1.92
CA TYR A 196 -15.64 -0.78 -0.64
C TYR A 196 -15.11 0.39 0.21
N LYS A 197 -15.16 1.59 -0.37
CA LYS A 197 -14.46 2.76 0.18
C LYS A 197 -14.94 3.15 1.57
N GLU A 198 -16.25 3.08 1.81
CA GLU A 198 -16.85 3.57 3.06
C GLU A 198 -16.51 2.62 4.21
N GLU A 199 -16.66 1.31 3.99
CA GLU A 199 -16.41 0.28 5.00
C GLU A 199 -14.93 0.23 5.42
N TYR A 200 -14.01 0.43 4.46
CA TYR A 200 -12.59 0.58 4.78
C TYR A 200 -12.27 1.93 5.44
N PHE A 201 -12.99 3.02 5.10
CA PHE A 201 -12.74 4.32 5.72
C PHE A 201 -13.23 4.41 7.17
N GLU A 202 -14.31 3.71 7.51
CA GLU A 202 -14.73 3.50 8.90
C GLU A 202 -13.61 2.84 9.72
N LEU A 203 -13.02 1.76 9.20
CA LEU A 203 -11.88 1.07 9.83
C LEU A 203 -10.63 1.98 9.90
N ILE A 204 -10.34 2.75 8.85
CA ILE A 204 -9.22 3.70 8.82
C ILE A 204 -9.38 4.75 9.93
N GLN A 205 -10.58 5.32 10.14
CA GLN A 205 -10.80 6.30 11.20
C GLN A 205 -10.60 5.70 12.60
N GLN A 206 -11.07 4.47 12.83
CA GLN A 206 -10.84 3.75 14.08
C GLN A 206 -9.34 3.53 14.33
N CYS A 207 -8.61 3.07 13.31
CA CYS A 207 -7.17 2.83 13.41
C CYS A 207 -6.35 4.13 13.52
N ALA A 208 -6.79 5.23 12.89
CA ALA A 208 -6.12 6.52 12.93
C ALA A 208 -6.20 7.19 14.31
N GLY A 209 -7.28 6.96 15.06
CA GLY A 209 -7.44 7.41 16.44
C GLY A 209 -6.93 6.42 17.50
N SER A 210 -6.19 5.38 17.11
CA SER A 210 -5.65 4.38 18.04
C SER A 210 -4.30 4.81 18.62
N ASP A 211 -4.10 4.55 19.91
CA ASP A 211 -2.82 4.72 20.62
C ASP A 211 -1.75 3.70 20.19
N ARG A 212 -2.05 2.78 19.27
CA ARG A 212 -1.11 1.75 18.78
C ARG A 212 -0.43 2.19 17.50
N GLU A 213 0.88 2.44 17.56
CA GLU A 213 1.76 2.86 16.45
C GLU A 213 1.41 2.23 15.09
N PHE A 214 1.31 0.89 15.02
CA PHE A 214 1.09 0.18 13.76
C PHE A 214 -0.35 0.15 13.26
N GLU A 215 -1.35 0.37 14.13
CA GLU A 215 -2.74 0.56 13.68
C GLU A 215 -2.87 1.93 12.99
N ALA A 216 -2.32 2.98 13.60
CA ALA A 216 -2.27 4.30 13.00
C ALA A 216 -1.36 4.37 11.76
N ARG A 217 -0.24 3.62 11.73
CA ARG A 217 0.53 3.44 10.49
C ARG A 217 -0.32 2.76 9.41
N PHE A 218 -1.06 1.70 9.75
CA PHE A 218 -1.94 1.02 8.81
C PHE A 218 -2.98 1.98 8.22
N ALA A 219 -3.62 2.82 9.05
CA ALA A 219 -4.51 3.89 8.57
C ALA A 219 -3.80 4.84 7.60
N ALA A 220 -2.62 5.36 7.98
CA ALA A 220 -1.85 6.28 7.14
C ALA A 220 -1.46 5.66 5.79
N VAL A 221 -0.95 4.44 5.80
CA VAL A 221 -0.41 3.75 4.62
C VAL A 221 -1.54 3.20 3.72
N LEU A 222 -2.67 2.80 4.28
CA LEU A 222 -3.83 2.39 3.47
C LEU A 222 -4.40 3.57 2.68
N LEU A 223 -4.53 4.75 3.31
CA LEU A 223 -4.95 5.99 2.66
C LEU A 223 -4.04 6.37 1.48
N LEU A 224 -2.73 6.50 1.69
CA LEU A 224 -1.81 6.90 0.61
C LEU A 224 -1.75 5.88 -0.55
N THR A 225 -2.06 4.60 -0.28
CA THR A 225 -1.99 3.53 -1.26
C THR A 225 -3.29 3.38 -2.07
N HIS A 226 -4.46 3.66 -1.49
CA HIS A 226 -5.76 3.40 -2.13
C HIS A 226 -6.70 4.62 -2.28
N PHE A 227 -6.49 5.69 -1.52
CA PHE A 227 -7.37 6.86 -1.43
C PHE A 227 -6.60 8.15 -1.75
N ASN A 228 -5.99 8.24 -2.94
CA ASN A 228 -5.11 9.36 -3.33
C ASN A 228 -5.62 10.17 -4.52
N ARG A 229 -6.92 10.13 -4.81
CA ARG A 229 -7.55 10.94 -5.86
C ARG A 229 -7.99 12.32 -5.34
N PRO A 230 -8.15 13.34 -6.20
CA PRO A 230 -8.51 14.70 -5.78
C PRO A 230 -9.78 14.77 -4.92
N GLU A 231 -10.79 13.94 -5.22
CA GLU A 231 -12.06 13.87 -4.50
C GLU A 231 -11.96 13.20 -3.10
N GLU A 232 -10.82 12.57 -2.78
CA GLU A 232 -10.61 11.83 -1.54
C GLU A 232 -9.73 12.60 -0.54
N LEU A 233 -8.99 13.61 -0.99
CA LEU A 233 -7.92 14.24 -0.22
C LEU A 233 -8.39 14.86 1.10
N ASP A 234 -9.55 15.54 1.13
CA ASP A 234 -10.06 16.18 2.36
C ASP A 234 -10.32 15.15 3.46
N ARG A 235 -10.96 14.03 3.12
CA ARG A 235 -11.15 12.89 4.04
C ARG A 235 -9.82 12.30 4.51
N CYS A 236 -8.82 12.23 3.63
CA CYS A 236 -7.48 11.75 4.00
C CYS A 236 -6.79 12.71 5.00
N PHE A 237 -6.91 14.02 4.80
CA PHE A 237 -6.35 15.02 5.69
C PHE A 237 -7.03 15.00 7.07
N GLU A 238 -8.36 14.88 7.13
CA GLU A 238 -9.06 14.73 8.42
C GLU A 238 -8.68 13.45 9.16
N ALA A 239 -8.56 12.31 8.46
CA ALA A 239 -8.05 11.09 9.06
C ALA A 239 -6.60 11.24 9.57
N TYR A 240 -5.73 11.99 8.86
CA TYR A 240 -4.36 12.23 9.29
C TYR A 240 -4.28 13.14 10.54
N ARG A 241 -5.25 14.04 10.75
CA ARG A 241 -5.36 14.88 11.96
C ARG A 241 -5.71 14.08 13.22
N LEU A 242 -6.24 12.86 13.09
CA LEU A 242 -6.49 11.94 14.21
C LEU A 242 -5.20 11.26 14.71
N ILE A 243 -4.18 11.12 13.85
CA ILE A 243 -2.90 10.47 14.14
C ILE A 243 -2.01 11.45 14.92
N ARG A 244 -2.17 11.47 16.25
CA ARG A 244 -1.54 12.46 17.15
C ARG A 244 -0.42 11.91 18.03
N GLN A 245 -0.32 10.59 18.16
CA GLN A 245 0.66 9.92 19.00
C GLN A 245 2.09 10.10 18.45
N PRO A 246 3.12 10.19 19.30
CA PRO A 246 4.48 10.59 18.92
C PRO A 246 5.34 9.45 18.32
N ASP A 247 4.71 8.49 17.66
CA ASP A 247 5.33 7.24 17.26
C ASP A 247 6.00 7.33 15.89
N TYR A 248 7.24 6.86 15.81
CA TYR A 248 8.12 7.04 14.65
C TYR A 248 7.54 6.45 13.37
N TYR A 249 7.07 5.20 13.39
CA TYR A 249 6.57 4.53 12.20
C TYR A 249 5.19 5.06 11.76
N ALA A 250 4.37 5.56 12.68
CA ALA A 250 3.11 6.23 12.35
C ALA A 250 3.39 7.59 11.65
N TRP A 251 4.24 8.42 12.25
CA TRP A 251 4.70 9.69 11.67
C TRP A 251 5.37 9.52 10.31
N MET A 252 6.19 8.47 10.14
CA MET A 252 6.78 8.12 8.85
C MET A 252 5.74 7.75 7.79
N GLY A 253 4.61 7.16 8.19
CA GLY A 253 3.45 6.91 7.32
C GLY A 253 2.76 8.20 6.90
N VAL A 254 2.44 9.07 7.87
CA VAL A 254 1.81 10.39 7.64
C VAL A 254 2.66 11.28 6.72
N ALA A 255 3.96 11.40 7.00
CA ALA A 255 4.89 12.17 6.17
C ALA A 255 4.99 11.62 4.74
N TRP A 256 4.93 10.29 4.57
CA TRP A 256 4.89 9.67 3.25
C TRP A 256 3.57 9.95 2.53
N GLY A 257 2.44 9.88 3.22
CA GLY A 257 1.14 10.17 2.65
C GLY A 257 1.02 11.58 2.11
N TYR A 258 1.43 12.59 2.87
CA TYR A 258 1.46 13.96 2.37
C TYR A 258 2.34 14.11 1.11
N SER A 259 3.49 13.43 1.03
CA SER A 259 4.30 13.44 -0.21
C SER A 259 3.64 12.74 -1.40
N VAL A 260 2.67 11.84 -1.18
CA VAL A 260 1.86 11.20 -2.22
C VAL A 260 0.68 12.09 -2.61
N PHE A 261 -0.02 12.68 -1.64
CA PHE A 261 -1.13 13.61 -1.90
C PHE A 261 -0.67 14.87 -2.65
N ALA A 262 0.54 15.34 -2.38
CA ALA A 262 1.15 16.46 -3.12
C ALA A 262 1.50 16.15 -4.60
N VAL A 263 1.45 14.87 -5.02
CA VAL A 263 1.51 14.48 -6.45
C VAL A 263 0.14 14.61 -7.12
N THR A 264 -0.94 14.55 -6.34
CA THR A 264 -2.33 14.69 -6.81
C THR A 264 -2.77 16.14 -6.83
N ASP A 265 -2.49 16.89 -5.76
CA ASP A 265 -2.79 18.32 -5.61
C ASP A 265 -1.78 18.91 -4.61
N PHE A 266 -0.85 19.72 -5.09
CA PHE A 266 0.27 20.22 -4.28
C PHE A 266 -0.20 21.33 -3.34
N GLU A 267 -0.84 22.35 -3.89
CA GLU A 267 -1.30 23.54 -3.19
C GLU A 267 -2.28 23.18 -2.06
N LYS A 268 -3.26 22.32 -2.34
CA LYS A 268 -4.22 21.83 -1.34
C LYS A 268 -3.55 20.99 -0.25
N THR A 269 -2.56 20.18 -0.62
CA THR A 269 -1.79 19.37 0.33
C THR A 269 -0.95 20.24 1.28
N ILE A 270 -0.30 21.29 0.77
CA ILE A 270 0.46 22.22 1.63
C ILE A 270 -0.48 22.95 2.60
N ALA A 271 -1.61 23.49 2.14
CA ALA A 271 -2.59 24.14 3.00
C ALA A 271 -3.14 23.20 4.11
N ALA A 272 -3.35 21.92 3.79
CA ALA A 272 -3.72 20.91 4.78
C ALA A 272 -2.60 20.66 5.80
N MET A 273 -1.34 20.54 5.37
CA MET A 273 -0.19 20.37 6.27
C MET A 273 0.03 21.56 7.20
N GLU A 274 -0.25 22.79 6.74
CA GLU A 274 -0.12 24.02 7.54
C GLU A 274 -1.13 24.04 8.70
N THR A 275 -2.38 23.65 8.43
CA THR A 275 -3.47 23.62 9.42
C THR A 275 -3.48 22.36 10.28
N ALA A 276 -2.76 21.30 9.92
CA ALA A 276 -2.72 20.01 10.62
C ALA A 276 -1.84 19.99 11.90
N GLN A 277 -1.19 21.12 12.26
CA GLN A 277 -0.34 21.22 13.47
C GLN A 277 0.77 20.16 13.55
N LEU A 278 1.31 19.75 12.39
CA LEU A 278 2.32 18.70 12.31
C LEU A 278 3.60 19.07 13.09
N PRO A 279 4.19 18.13 13.86
CA PRO A 279 5.53 18.30 14.42
C PRO A 279 6.56 18.55 13.32
N ASP A 280 7.56 19.39 13.61
CA ASP A 280 8.60 19.79 12.65
C ASP A 280 9.30 18.61 11.96
N VAL A 281 9.50 17.49 12.68
CA VAL A 281 10.09 16.27 12.11
C VAL A 281 9.21 15.62 11.04
N VAL A 282 7.88 15.63 11.22
CA VAL A 282 6.90 15.08 10.26
C VAL A 282 6.80 15.99 9.05
N TRP A 283 6.67 17.30 9.27
CA TRP A 283 6.67 18.31 8.22
C TRP A 283 7.94 18.21 7.36
N ASN A 284 9.11 18.22 7.98
CA ASN A 284 10.39 18.15 7.27
C ASN A 284 10.57 16.83 6.51
N LYS A 285 10.13 15.69 7.06
CA LYS A 285 10.22 14.41 6.35
C LYS A 285 9.23 14.32 5.19
N ALA A 286 8.07 14.97 5.26
CA ALA A 286 7.16 15.11 4.13
C ALA A 286 7.81 15.91 2.99
N LEU A 287 8.42 17.07 3.30
CA LEU A 287 9.17 17.87 2.32
C LEU A 287 10.39 17.13 1.75
N GLN A 288 11.10 16.34 2.56
CA GLN A 288 12.17 15.45 2.06
C GLN A 288 11.62 14.47 1.02
N LYS A 289 10.53 13.74 1.35
CA LYS A 289 9.93 12.76 0.45
C LYS A 289 9.34 13.36 -0.82
N MET A 290 8.80 14.58 -0.74
CA MET A 290 8.39 15.36 -1.91
C MET A 290 9.59 15.57 -2.85
N ARG A 291 10.74 16.05 -2.34
CA ARG A 291 11.95 16.27 -3.14
C ARG A 291 12.50 14.99 -3.78
N GLU A 292 12.44 13.87 -3.06
CA GLU A 292 12.81 12.53 -3.54
C GLU A 292 11.87 11.99 -4.63
N SER A 293 10.61 12.43 -4.67
CA SER A 293 9.62 11.97 -5.65
C SER A 293 9.95 12.44 -7.06
N TYR A 294 9.99 11.53 -8.04
CA TYR A 294 10.07 11.87 -9.47
C TYR A 294 8.75 12.39 -10.05
N ARG A 295 7.69 12.51 -9.24
CA ARG A 295 6.32 12.78 -9.68
C ARG A 295 5.81 14.19 -9.33
N ILE A 296 6.64 15.03 -8.74
CA ILE A 296 6.36 16.46 -8.51
C ILE A 296 7.30 17.33 -9.35
N ALA A 297 6.84 18.53 -9.71
CA ALA A 297 7.56 19.45 -10.59
C ALA A 297 8.84 20.02 -9.93
N PRO A 298 9.86 20.43 -10.72
CA PRO A 298 11.08 21.06 -10.18
C PRO A 298 10.80 22.27 -9.27
N GLU A 299 9.79 23.06 -9.60
CA GLU A 299 9.35 24.24 -8.86
C GLU A 299 8.84 23.85 -7.46
N GLN A 300 8.03 22.79 -7.39
CA GLN A 300 7.50 22.22 -6.16
C GLN A 300 8.63 21.62 -5.28
N LYS A 301 9.66 21.02 -5.91
CA LYS A 301 10.88 20.57 -5.19
C LYS A 301 11.69 21.73 -4.62
N ASN A 302 11.84 22.81 -5.38
CA ASN A 302 12.54 24.01 -4.95
C ASN A 302 11.81 24.69 -3.79
N TRP A 303 10.47 24.77 -3.87
CA TRP A 303 9.62 25.20 -2.76
C TRP A 303 9.86 24.34 -1.51
N ALA A 304 9.76 23.01 -1.64
CA ALA A 304 9.95 22.08 -0.51
C ALA A 304 11.37 22.11 0.09
N ALA A 305 12.38 22.54 -0.67
CA ALA A 305 13.74 22.73 -0.17
C ALA A 305 13.89 24.01 0.69
N GLN A 306 13.03 25.01 0.50
CA GLN A 306 13.09 26.31 1.17
C GLN A 306 12.18 26.40 2.42
N HIS A 307 11.13 25.58 2.50
CA HIS A 307 10.08 25.66 3.53
C HIS A 307 10.25 24.68 4.71
N GLY A 308 11.47 24.23 4.98
CA GLY A 308 11.79 23.40 6.15
C GLY A 308 11.63 24.17 7.47
N ARG A 309 10.96 23.56 8.46
CA ARG A 309 10.81 24.10 9.82
C ARG A 309 12.03 23.73 10.69
N GLY A 310 12.29 24.47 11.76
CA GLY A 310 13.39 24.22 12.69
C GLY A 310 14.83 24.38 12.16
N GLN A 311 15.04 24.52 10.84
CA GLN A 311 16.37 24.69 10.24
C GLN A 311 16.77 26.17 10.03
N ARG A 312 16.82 26.95 11.11
CA ARG A 312 17.49 28.28 11.12
C ARG A 312 18.64 28.32 12.12
N GLY A 313 19.66 27.52 11.81
CA GLY A 313 21.02 27.64 12.35
C GLY A 313 22.06 28.06 11.29
N ARG A 314 21.62 28.56 10.13
CA ARG A 314 22.53 29.13 9.12
C ARG A 314 22.94 30.53 9.59
N LYS A 315 24.19 30.64 10.00
CA LYS A 315 24.83 31.89 10.42
C LYS A 315 24.56 33.00 9.41
N GLN A 316 24.16 34.16 9.90
CA GLN A 316 24.59 35.41 9.29
C GLN A 316 26.11 35.44 9.46
N HIS A 317 26.85 35.42 8.36
CA HIS A 317 28.19 35.97 8.31
C HIS A 317 28.07 37.26 7.52
N GLU A 318 28.65 38.31 8.11
CA GLU A 318 28.85 39.65 7.55
C GLU A 318 29.67 39.59 6.24
#